data_AF-A0A7Z7LZS6-F1
#
_entry.id   AF-A0A7Z7LZS6-F1
#
_cell.length_a   1.000
_cell.length_b   1.000
_cell.length_c   1.000
_cell.angle_alpha   90.00
_cell.angle_beta   90.00
_cell.angle_gamma   90.00
#
_symmetry.space_group_name_H-M   'P 1'
#
loop_
_entity.id
_entity.type
_entity.pdbx_description
1 polymer ?
#
loop_
_entity_poly.entity_id
_entity_poly.type
_entity_poly.pdbx_seq_one_letter_code
_entity_poly.pdbx_strand_id
1 'polypeptide(L)'
;MFSINDKKYTVYINNSKRQIEAALYNKEIKSYPSEGEFAEDQLFNCSTKDDFQAQLQDFFFHQFDYYSLRWTQKSSVKDSNDLLEAGASWKTYFKSIFLESKDSGELMYGAQGTKIFQMLLGLHLTSPINKLTIQKDKLMHQKGKQQSYILESESDNVNQKAILQKSLNELTIKLDEIILSEKELLTALL
;
A
#
# COMPACT_ATOMS: atom_id res chain seq x y z
N MET A 1 27.06 12.61 15.38
CA MET A 1 28.09 11.60 15.10
C MET A 1 27.57 10.25 15.57
N PHE A 2 27.81 9.18 14.82
CA PHE A 2 27.52 7.81 15.21
C PHE A 2 28.61 6.88 14.69
N SER A 3 28.65 5.65 15.19
CA SER A 3 29.58 4.63 14.73
C SER A 3 28.83 3.38 14.32
N ILE A 4 29.32 2.70 13.29
CA ILE A 4 28.89 1.35 12.91
C ILE A 4 30.15 0.51 12.86
N ASN A 5 30.22 -0.49 13.74
CA ASN A 5 31.47 -1.20 14.05
C ASN A 5 32.57 -0.18 14.43
N ASP A 6 33.73 -0.26 13.79
CA ASP A 6 34.85 0.65 14.05
C ASP A 6 34.86 1.91 13.16
N LYS A 7 33.90 2.03 12.22
CA LYS A 7 33.80 3.21 11.35
C LYS A 7 32.96 4.30 12.00
N LYS A 8 33.43 5.54 11.90
CA LYS A 8 32.77 6.73 12.42
C LYS A 8 32.12 7.52 11.30
N TYR A 9 30.91 7.99 11.55
CA TYR A 9 30.13 8.78 10.62
C TYR A 9 29.66 10.07 11.27
N THR A 10 29.71 11.16 10.51
CA THR A 10 29.14 12.45 10.92
C THR A 10 28.00 12.83 10.00
N VAL A 11 26.83 13.03 10.59
CA VAL A 11 25.68 13.67 9.94
C VAL A 11 25.73 15.15 10.26
N TYR A 12 25.59 15.94 9.21
CA TYR A 12 25.45 17.37 9.30
C TYR A 12 24.07 17.77 8.79
N ILE A 13 23.38 18.65 9.53
CA ILE A 13 22.07 19.20 9.15
C ILE A 13 22.05 20.69 9.52
N ASN A 14 21.98 21.54 8.51
CA ASN A 14 21.72 22.97 8.65
C ASN A 14 20.29 23.26 8.20
N ASN A 15 19.51 23.82 9.13
CA ASN A 15 18.12 24.21 8.89
C ASN A 15 17.92 25.73 9.13
N SER A 16 18.99 26.52 9.03
CA SER A 16 18.94 27.97 9.24
C SER A 16 18.37 28.72 8.02
N LYS A 17 18.31 28.07 6.85
CA LYS A 17 17.72 28.61 5.61
C LYS A 17 16.37 27.94 5.33
N ARG A 18 15.64 28.45 4.32
CA ARG A 18 14.35 27.89 3.86
C ARG A 18 14.48 26.45 3.33
N GLN A 19 15.62 26.13 2.74
CA GLN A 19 15.97 24.76 2.33
C GLN A 19 16.93 24.18 3.37
N ILE A 20 16.81 22.87 3.60
CA ILE A 20 17.77 22.19 4.46
C ILE A 20 19.07 22.01 3.68
N GLU A 21 20.18 21.99 4.38
CA GLU A 21 21.46 21.57 3.82
C GLU A 21 21.98 20.46 4.72
N ALA A 22 21.93 19.23 4.22
CA ALA A 22 22.26 18.06 5.01
C ALA A 22 23.24 17.16 4.25
N ALA A 23 24.17 16.53 4.99
CA ALA A 23 25.17 15.65 4.42
C ALA A 23 25.58 14.55 5.40
N LEU A 24 26.05 13.43 4.86
CA LEU A 24 26.64 12.33 5.61
C LEU A 24 28.09 12.15 5.17
N TYR A 25 28.99 12.06 6.16
CA TYR A 25 30.41 11.81 5.94
C TYR A 25 30.84 10.52 6.62
N ASN A 26 31.71 9.75 5.97
CA ASN A 26 32.38 8.56 6.51
C ASN A 26 33.62 8.94 7.34
N LYS A 27 33.47 9.93 8.21
CA LYS A 27 34.54 10.41 9.09
C LYS A 27 33.97 11.11 10.31
N GLU A 28 34.73 11.10 11.40
CA GLU A 28 34.49 11.98 12.53
C GLU A 28 34.91 13.41 12.17
N ILE A 29 33.91 14.28 12.05
CA ILE A 29 34.09 15.72 11.86
C ILE A 29 33.49 16.43 13.09
N LYS A 30 34.28 17.33 13.69
CA LYS A 30 33.91 18.06 14.93
C LYS A 30 33.37 19.48 14.69
N SER A 31 33.55 20.01 13.49
CA SER A 31 33.15 21.37 13.09
C SER A 31 32.32 21.34 11.80
N TYR A 32 31.62 22.43 11.50
CA TYR A 32 30.96 22.59 10.19
C TYR A 32 32.02 22.54 9.09
N PRO A 33 31.91 21.63 8.09
CA PRO A 33 32.87 21.56 7.00
C PRO A 33 32.70 22.75 6.06
N SER A 34 33.79 23.43 5.75
CA SER A 34 33.83 24.50 4.75
C SER A 34 33.48 23.93 3.36
N GLU A 35 33.13 24.79 2.41
CA GLU A 35 32.78 24.35 1.05
C GLU A 35 33.94 23.55 0.42
N GLY A 36 33.69 22.30 0.03
CA GLY A 36 34.71 21.38 -0.51
C GLY A 36 35.59 20.68 0.52
N GLU A 37 35.47 21.00 1.81
CA GLU A 37 36.19 20.33 2.88
C GLU A 37 35.63 18.91 3.09
N PHE A 38 36.51 17.91 3.12
CA PHE A 38 36.14 16.48 3.23
C PHE A 38 35.25 15.94 2.11
N ALA A 39 35.32 16.51 0.90
CA ALA A 39 34.56 16.04 -0.26
C ALA A 39 34.79 14.54 -0.58
N GLU A 40 36.00 14.03 -0.35
CA GLU A 40 36.33 12.61 -0.55
C GLU A 40 35.68 11.68 0.49
N ASP A 41 35.40 12.19 1.69
CA ASP A 41 34.76 11.45 2.78
C ASP A 41 33.23 11.56 2.74
N GLN A 42 32.68 12.37 1.82
CA GLN A 42 31.25 12.64 1.72
C GLN A 42 30.52 11.49 1.02
N LEU A 43 29.53 10.91 1.69
CA LEU A 43 28.69 9.86 1.13
C LEU A 43 27.54 10.43 0.31
N PHE A 44 26.90 11.50 0.80
CA PHE A 44 25.86 12.24 0.07
C PHE A 44 25.65 13.64 0.64
N ASN A 45 25.02 14.52 -0.16
CA ASN A 45 24.38 15.77 0.27
C ASN A 45 22.95 15.86 -0.25
N CYS A 46 22.12 16.59 0.49
CA CYS A 46 20.72 16.81 0.18
C CYS A 46 20.32 18.25 0.47
N SER A 47 19.45 18.80 -0.36
CA SER A 47 18.86 20.14 -0.18
C SER A 47 17.40 20.10 0.28
N THR A 48 16.82 18.91 0.42
CA THR A 48 15.43 18.71 0.85
C THR A 48 15.34 17.62 1.90
N LYS A 49 14.32 17.73 2.77
CA LYS A 49 14.06 16.77 3.85
C LYS A 49 13.74 15.37 3.33
N ASP A 50 12.95 15.29 2.26
CA ASP A 50 12.52 14.02 1.70
C ASP A 50 13.69 13.26 1.07
N ASP A 51 14.55 13.97 0.33
CA ASP A 51 15.78 13.41 -0.24
C ASP A 51 16.75 12.95 0.85
N PHE A 52 16.96 13.76 1.89
CA PHE A 52 17.78 13.37 3.04
C PHE A 52 17.26 12.11 3.72
N GLN A 53 15.94 12.00 3.91
CA GLN A 53 15.33 10.82 4.51
C GLN A 53 15.51 9.57 3.64
N ALA A 54 15.38 9.70 2.31
CA ALA A 54 15.58 8.61 1.37
C ALA A 54 17.05 8.13 1.37
N GLN A 55 18.00 9.05 1.22
CA GLN A 55 19.43 8.72 1.21
C GLN A 55 19.91 8.09 2.52
N LEU A 56 19.43 8.60 3.65
CA LEU A 56 19.77 8.04 4.95
C LEU A 56 19.16 6.64 5.14
N GLN A 57 17.93 6.42 4.67
CA GLN A 57 17.32 5.10 4.68
C GLN A 57 18.12 4.10 3.83
N ASP A 58 18.47 4.50 2.61
CA ASP A 58 19.23 3.66 1.69
C ASP A 58 20.61 3.33 2.27
N PHE A 59 21.30 4.32 2.86
CA PHE A 59 22.56 4.09 3.56
C PHE A 59 22.44 2.99 4.62
N PHE A 60 21.46 3.07 5.51
CA PHE A 60 21.29 2.07 6.57
C PHE A 60 20.85 0.70 6.04
N PHE A 61 20.03 0.67 4.99
CA PHE A 61 19.61 -0.60 4.38
C PHE A 61 20.78 -1.34 3.78
N HIS A 62 21.66 -0.64 3.06
CA HIS A 62 22.89 -1.23 2.52
C HIS A 62 23.87 -1.61 3.64
N GLN A 63 24.01 -0.78 4.66
CA GLN A 63 24.98 -1.01 5.72
C GLN A 63 24.64 -2.20 6.64
N PHE A 64 23.37 -2.58 6.72
CA PHE A 64 22.88 -3.70 7.52
C PHE A 64 22.30 -4.86 6.70
N ASP A 65 22.46 -4.83 5.37
CA ASP A 65 21.86 -5.80 4.44
C ASP A 65 20.35 -6.00 4.65
N TYR A 66 19.63 -4.93 4.98
CA TYR A 66 18.19 -4.96 5.15
C TYR A 66 17.45 -4.80 3.82
N TYR A 67 16.37 -5.57 3.67
CA TYR A 67 15.45 -5.42 2.55
C TYR A 67 14.20 -4.66 2.97
N SER A 68 13.56 -3.94 2.05
CA SER A 68 12.26 -3.30 2.34
C SER A 68 11.15 -4.36 2.38
N LEU A 69 10.87 -4.89 3.57
CA LEU A 69 9.70 -5.73 3.82
C LEU A 69 8.43 -4.95 3.50
N ARG A 70 7.45 -5.59 2.90
CA ARG A 70 6.16 -4.97 2.58
C ARG A 70 4.99 -5.67 3.26
N TRP A 71 3.88 -4.96 3.40
CA TRP A 71 2.60 -5.50 3.84
C TRP A 71 1.47 -4.88 3.02
N THR A 72 0.38 -5.63 2.88
CA THR A 72 -0.84 -5.11 2.28
C THR A 72 -1.64 -4.33 3.31
N GLN A 73 -2.23 -3.22 2.90
CA GLN A 73 -3.12 -2.42 3.73
C GLN A 73 -4.32 -1.95 2.90
N LYS A 74 -5.47 -1.74 3.54
CA LYS A 74 -6.62 -1.14 2.88
C LYS A 74 -6.32 0.31 2.53
N SER A 75 -6.85 0.77 1.41
CA SER A 75 -6.87 2.19 1.09
C SER A 75 -7.58 2.98 2.20
N SER A 76 -7.01 4.13 2.57
CA SER A 76 -7.64 5.08 3.49
C SER A 76 -8.67 5.97 2.78
N VAL A 77 -8.71 5.93 1.45
CA VAL A 77 -9.67 6.71 0.65
C VAL A 77 -11.06 6.11 0.83
N LYS A 78 -12.01 6.95 1.25
CA LYS A 78 -13.42 6.58 1.39
C LYS A 78 -13.93 6.02 0.05
N ASP A 79 -14.65 4.90 0.12
CA ASP A 79 -15.21 4.19 -1.04
C ASP A 79 -14.18 3.52 -1.98
N SER A 80 -12.88 3.60 -1.66
CA SER A 80 -11.86 2.77 -2.33
C SER A 80 -11.76 1.41 -1.64
N ASN A 81 -12.10 0.36 -2.37
CA ASN A 81 -11.84 -1.01 -1.92
C ASN A 81 -10.47 -1.51 -2.40
N ASP A 82 -9.48 -0.63 -2.60
CA ASP A 82 -8.17 -1.05 -3.08
C ASP A 82 -7.26 -1.55 -1.97
N LEU A 83 -6.45 -2.54 -2.33
CA LEU A 83 -5.43 -3.10 -1.45
C LEU A 83 -4.07 -2.53 -1.87
N LEU A 84 -3.53 -1.65 -1.03
CA LEU A 84 -2.26 -0.96 -1.23
C LEU A 84 -1.11 -1.76 -0.61
N GLU A 85 0.11 -1.46 -1.05
CA GLU A 85 1.34 -1.91 -0.38
C GLU A 85 1.91 -0.78 0.48
N ALA A 86 2.31 -1.09 1.70
CA ALA A 86 3.17 -0.27 2.52
C ALA A 86 4.49 -1.01 2.80
N GLY A 87 5.60 -0.26 2.81
CA GLY A 87 6.93 -0.78 3.03
C GLY A 87 7.48 -0.41 4.40
N ALA A 88 8.33 -1.28 4.94
CA ALA A 88 9.19 -0.99 6.07
C ALA A 88 10.18 0.12 5.68
N SER A 89 10.28 1.10 6.57
CA SER A 89 11.26 2.17 6.51
C SER A 89 12.40 1.91 7.48
N TRP A 90 13.50 2.67 7.38
CA TRP A 90 14.55 2.64 8.41
C TRP A 90 13.98 2.91 9.80
N LYS A 91 13.02 3.84 9.93
CA LYS A 91 12.33 4.12 11.19
C LYS A 91 11.63 2.88 11.76
N THR A 92 11.04 2.05 10.90
CA THR A 92 10.41 0.79 11.30
C THR A 92 11.43 -0.17 11.92
N TYR A 93 12.56 -0.37 11.24
CA TYR A 93 13.64 -1.23 11.74
C TYR A 93 14.29 -0.68 13.00
N PHE A 94 14.61 0.62 13.02
CA PHE A 94 15.20 1.29 14.17
C PHE A 94 14.36 1.12 15.43
N LYS A 95 13.06 1.41 15.34
CA LYS A 95 12.13 1.23 16.45
C LYS A 95 12.03 -0.23 16.92
N SER A 96 12.15 -1.20 16.01
CA SER A 96 12.14 -2.63 16.36
C SER A 96 13.39 -3.09 17.10
N ILE A 97 14.54 -2.42 16.88
CA ILE A 97 15.80 -2.70 17.57
C ILE A 97 15.80 -2.05 18.96
N PHE A 98 15.27 -0.82 19.07
CA PHE A 98 15.33 -0.04 20.31
C PHE A 98 14.22 -0.33 21.33
N LEU A 99 13.23 -1.18 20.98
CA LEU A 99 12.14 -1.67 21.86
C LEU A 99 11.80 -0.72 23.02
N GLU A 100 11.40 0.52 22.71
CA GLU A 100 10.93 1.43 23.75
C GLU A 100 9.63 0.86 24.34
N SER A 101 9.58 0.73 25.68
CA SER A 101 8.48 0.05 26.40
C SER A 101 7.10 0.68 26.18
N LYS A 102 7.04 1.91 25.64
CA LYS A 102 5.82 2.65 25.30
C LYS A 102 5.28 2.31 23.92
N ASP A 103 6.11 1.74 23.06
CA ASP A 103 5.92 1.61 21.62
C ASP A 103 5.60 0.15 21.23
N SER A 104 5.68 -0.80 22.17
CA SER A 104 5.46 -2.25 21.94
C SER A 104 4.05 -2.59 21.46
N GLY A 105 3.06 -1.75 21.73
CA GLY A 105 1.69 -1.91 21.24
C GLY A 105 1.43 -1.31 19.86
N GLU A 106 2.18 -0.29 19.46
CA GLU A 106 1.96 0.46 18.21
C GLU A 106 2.85 0.00 17.05
N LEU A 107 3.98 -0.66 17.34
CA LEU A 107 4.99 -0.90 16.31
C LEU A 107 4.63 -1.98 15.29
N MET A 108 3.75 -2.91 15.64
CA MET A 108 3.58 -4.14 14.86
C MET A 108 2.11 -4.52 14.76
N TYR A 109 1.49 -4.30 13.60
CA TYR A 109 0.18 -4.87 13.31
C TYR A 109 0.34 -6.31 12.79
N GLY A 110 -0.29 -7.26 13.46
CA GLY A 110 -0.29 -8.68 13.06
C GLY A 110 1.12 -9.28 12.98
N ALA A 111 1.43 -10.00 11.89
CA ALA A 111 2.70 -10.73 11.72
C ALA A 111 3.88 -9.85 11.26
N GLN A 112 3.73 -8.52 11.21
CA GLN A 112 4.81 -7.60 10.77
C GLN A 112 6.05 -7.70 11.67
N GLY A 113 5.83 -7.75 12.99
CA GLY A 113 6.93 -7.86 13.96
C GLY A 113 7.72 -9.14 13.82
N THR A 114 7.06 -10.27 13.57
CA THR A 114 7.74 -11.54 13.31
C THR A 114 8.65 -11.45 12.08
N LYS A 115 8.19 -10.85 10.97
CA LYS A 115 9.01 -10.73 9.75
C LYS A 115 10.20 -9.79 9.96
N ILE A 116 10.00 -8.69 10.68
CA ILE A 116 11.10 -7.77 11.03
C ILE A 116 12.11 -8.48 11.93
N PHE A 117 11.66 -9.23 12.92
CA PHE A 117 12.54 -10.01 13.78
C PHE A 117 13.30 -11.10 13.03
N GLN A 118 12.64 -11.83 12.11
CA GLN A 118 13.29 -12.80 11.23
C GLN A 118 14.36 -12.16 10.34
N MET A 119 14.13 -10.91 9.89
CA MET A 119 15.13 -10.12 9.16
C MET A 119 16.33 -9.78 10.05
N LEU A 120 16.10 -9.30 11.27
CA LEU A 120 17.17 -8.99 12.23
C LEU A 120 18.02 -10.23 12.58
N LEU A 121 17.41 -11.43 12.58
CA LEU A 121 18.10 -12.70 12.75
C LEU A 121 18.85 -13.19 11.49
N GLY A 122 18.78 -12.46 10.38
CA GLY A 122 19.46 -12.82 9.14
C GLY A 122 18.85 -14.03 8.41
N LEU A 123 17.55 -14.31 8.63
CA LEU A 123 16.90 -15.44 7.96
C LEU A 123 16.67 -15.11 6.47
N HIS A 124 17.52 -15.67 5.62
CA HIS A 124 17.60 -15.39 4.17
C HIS A 124 16.26 -15.57 3.41
N LEU A 125 15.38 -16.48 3.84
CA LEU A 125 14.08 -16.70 3.18
C LEU A 125 13.00 -15.67 3.55
N THR A 126 13.26 -14.78 4.52
CA THR A 126 12.26 -13.81 4.99
C THR A 126 11.79 -12.88 3.85
N SER A 127 12.74 -12.37 3.06
CA SER A 127 12.48 -11.48 1.93
C SER A 127 11.65 -12.15 0.81
N PRO A 128 12.05 -13.31 0.25
CA PRO A 128 11.24 -13.97 -0.79
C PRO A 128 9.87 -14.43 -0.27
N ILE A 129 9.78 -14.95 0.97
CA ILE A 129 8.50 -15.30 1.58
C ILE A 129 7.61 -14.07 1.73
N ASN A 130 8.16 -12.93 2.15
CA ASN A 130 7.43 -11.68 2.22
C ASN A 130 6.86 -11.29 0.85
N LYS A 131 7.68 -11.25 -0.20
CA LYS A 131 7.24 -10.90 -1.55
C LYS A 131 6.12 -11.81 -2.07
N LEU A 132 6.25 -13.12 -1.88
CA LEU A 132 5.22 -14.09 -2.28
C LEU A 132 3.92 -13.92 -1.48
N THR A 133 4.02 -13.62 -0.19
CA THR A 133 2.84 -13.35 0.66
C THR A 133 2.05 -12.17 0.11
N ILE A 134 2.73 -11.06 -0.21
CA ILE A 134 2.08 -9.85 -0.75
C ILE A 134 1.41 -10.11 -2.10
N GLN A 135 2.07 -10.86 -2.98
CA GLN A 135 1.48 -11.24 -4.26
C GLN A 135 0.25 -12.11 -4.09
N LYS A 136 0.30 -13.10 -3.18
CA LYS A 136 -0.84 -13.94 -2.84
C LYS A 136 -2.02 -13.10 -2.33
N ASP A 137 -1.77 -12.18 -1.41
CA ASP A 137 -2.82 -11.35 -0.80
C ASP A 137 -3.49 -10.46 -1.85
N LYS A 138 -2.71 -9.87 -2.76
CA LYS A 138 -3.23 -9.10 -3.90
C LYS A 138 -4.09 -9.95 -4.84
N LEU A 139 -3.64 -11.15 -5.19
CA LEU A 139 -4.39 -12.06 -6.07
C LEU A 139 -5.70 -12.50 -5.41
N MET A 140 -5.67 -12.85 -4.13
CA MET A 140 -6.88 -13.22 -3.38
C MET A 140 -7.88 -12.07 -3.32
N HIS A 141 -7.39 -10.85 -3.12
CA HIS A 141 -8.22 -9.65 -3.12
C HIS A 141 -8.85 -9.36 -4.49
N GLN A 142 -8.07 -9.46 -5.58
CA GLN A 142 -8.58 -9.32 -6.95
C GLN A 142 -9.64 -10.38 -7.26
N LYS A 143 -9.40 -11.64 -6.87
CA LYS A 143 -10.37 -12.72 -7.02
C LYS A 143 -11.66 -12.42 -6.26
N GLY A 144 -11.57 -11.94 -5.02
CA GLY A 144 -12.73 -11.54 -4.22
C GLY A 144 -13.55 -10.42 -4.88
N LYS A 145 -12.89 -9.39 -5.41
CA LYS A 145 -13.55 -8.31 -6.18
C LYS A 145 -14.26 -8.81 -7.43
N GLN A 146 -13.63 -9.73 -8.17
CA GLN A 146 -14.26 -10.30 -9.36
C GLN A 146 -15.49 -11.12 -8.99
N GLN A 147 -15.42 -11.90 -7.91
CA GLN A 147 -16.56 -12.68 -7.42
C GLN A 147 -17.71 -11.78 -6.97
N SER A 148 -17.44 -10.68 -6.24
CA SER A 148 -18.51 -9.75 -5.83
C SER A 148 -19.16 -9.09 -7.04
N TYR A 149 -18.37 -8.68 -8.04
CA TYR A 149 -18.90 -8.09 -9.28
C TYR A 149 -19.77 -9.07 -10.07
N ILE A 150 -19.37 -10.34 -10.16
CA ILE A 150 -20.18 -11.38 -10.82
C ILE A 150 -21.52 -11.54 -10.08
N LEU A 151 -21.50 -11.66 -8.76
CA LEU A 151 -22.72 -11.81 -7.95
C LEU A 151 -23.67 -10.60 -8.08
N GLU A 152 -23.12 -9.38 -8.07
CA GLU A 152 -23.89 -8.16 -8.31
C GLU A 152 -24.53 -8.18 -9.71
N SER A 153 -23.75 -8.50 -10.75
CA SER A 153 -24.25 -8.58 -12.13
C SER A 153 -25.32 -9.67 -12.33
N GLU A 154 -25.18 -10.81 -11.65
CA GLU A 154 -26.19 -11.88 -11.66
C GLU A 154 -27.48 -11.41 -10.99
N SER A 155 -27.37 -10.71 -9.84
CA SER A 155 -28.53 -10.17 -9.14
C SER A 155 -29.28 -9.11 -9.95
N ASP A 156 -28.54 -8.23 -10.64
CA ASP A 156 -29.10 -7.20 -11.51
C ASP A 156 -29.78 -7.82 -12.73
N ASN A 157 -29.16 -8.83 -13.36
CA ASN A 157 -29.76 -9.57 -14.46
C ASN A 157 -31.05 -10.30 -14.04
N VAL A 158 -31.08 -10.89 -12.84
CA VAL A 158 -32.29 -11.53 -12.29
C VAL A 158 -33.40 -10.50 -12.09
N ASN A 159 -33.09 -9.33 -11.51
CA ASN A 159 -34.05 -8.25 -11.32
C ASN A 159 -34.58 -7.71 -12.66
N GLN A 160 -33.70 -7.47 -13.63
CA GLN A 160 -34.09 -7.01 -14.97
C GLN A 160 -34.98 -8.05 -15.68
N LYS A 161 -34.64 -9.34 -15.58
CA LYS A 161 -35.47 -10.41 -16.13
C LYS A 161 -36.86 -10.44 -15.49
N ALA A 162 -36.95 -10.24 -14.17
CA ALA A 162 -38.23 -10.18 -13.46
C ALA A 162 -39.09 -8.98 -13.92
N ILE A 163 -38.46 -7.81 -14.11
CA ILE A 163 -39.14 -6.61 -14.64
C ILE A 163 -39.64 -6.87 -16.07
N LEU A 164 -38.79 -7.38 -16.95
CA LEU A 164 -39.15 -7.68 -18.34
C LEU A 164 -40.27 -8.73 -18.42
N GLN A 165 -40.23 -9.76 -17.57
CA GLN A 165 -41.29 -10.78 -17.52
C GLN A 165 -42.63 -10.18 -17.08
N LYS A 166 -42.62 -9.25 -16.12
CA LYS A 166 -43.82 -8.54 -15.68
C LYS A 166 -44.38 -7.68 -16.82
N SER A 167 -43.55 -6.90 -17.49
CA SER A 167 -43.95 -6.09 -18.64
C SER A 167 -44.49 -6.94 -19.81
N LEU A 168 -43.89 -8.10 -20.06
CA LEU A 168 -44.37 -9.05 -21.08
C LEU A 168 -45.78 -9.55 -20.72
N ASN A 169 -45.99 -9.99 -19.48
CA ASN A 169 -47.31 -10.43 -19.02
C ASN A 169 -48.38 -9.33 -19.13
N GLU A 170 -48.04 -8.09 -18.76
CA GLU A 170 -48.94 -6.94 -18.91
C GLU A 170 -49.30 -6.67 -20.37
N LEU A 171 -48.35 -6.80 -21.30
CA LEU A 171 -48.60 -6.65 -22.73
C LEU A 171 -49.46 -7.79 -23.29
N THR A 172 -49.24 -9.03 -22.86
CA THR A 172 -50.05 -10.18 -23.28
C THR A 172 -51.50 -10.01 -22.84
N ILE A 173 -51.75 -9.59 -21.59
CA ILE A 173 -53.10 -9.33 -21.10
C ILE A 173 -53.79 -8.26 -21.96
N LYS A 174 -53.11 -7.14 -22.23
CA LYS A 174 -53.66 -6.08 -23.10
C LYS A 174 -53.94 -6.57 -24.51
N LEU A 175 -53.07 -7.41 -25.07
CA LEU A 175 -53.28 -7.99 -26.40
C LEU A 175 -54.51 -8.90 -26.42
N ASP A 176 -54.67 -9.75 -25.41
CA ASP A 176 -55.83 -10.62 -25.26
C ASP A 176 -57.13 -9.82 -25.11
N GLU A 177 -57.12 -8.73 -24.34
CA GLU A 177 -58.25 -7.80 -24.22
C GLU A 177 -58.63 -7.17 -25.56
N ILE A 178 -57.65 -6.74 -26.36
CA ILE A 178 -57.89 -6.18 -27.70
C ILE A 178 -58.50 -7.25 -28.61
N ILE A 179 -57.93 -8.47 -28.64
CA ILE A 179 -58.44 -9.59 -29.44
C ILE A 179 -59.88 -9.97 -29.04
N LEU A 180 -60.19 -9.94 -27.74
CA LEU A 180 -61.54 -10.20 -27.25
C LEU A 180 -62.53 -9.12 -27.75
N SER A 181 -62.14 -7.85 -27.61
CA SER A 181 -62.97 -6.73 -28.06
C SER A 181 -63.21 -6.72 -29.57
N GLU A 182 -62.21 -7.12 -30.37
CA GLU A 182 -62.34 -7.25 -31.82
C GLU A 182 -63.29 -8.39 -32.20
N LYS A 183 -63.25 -9.53 -31.49
CA LYS A 183 -64.20 -10.63 -31.68
C LYS A 183 -65.63 -10.23 -31.32
N GLU A 184 -65.81 -9.51 -30.22
CA GLU A 184 -67.13 -9.03 -29.78
C GLU A 184 -67.73 -8.05 -30.80
N LEU A 185 -66.93 -7.15 -31.36
CA LEU A 185 -67.32 -6.24 -32.44
C LEU A 185 -67.73 -6.99 -33.72
N LEU A 186 -67.01 -8.06 -34.09
CA LEU A 186 -67.33 -8.90 -35.24
C LEU A 186 -68.63 -9.70 -35.07
N THR A 187 -68.91 -10.18 -33.85
CA THR A 187 -70.18 -10.87 -33.55
C THR A 187 -71.39 -9.93 -33.45
N ALA A 188 -71.18 -8.63 -33.18
CA ALA A 188 -72.26 -7.64 -33.14
C ALA A 188 -72.67 -7.10 -34.53
N LEU A 189 -71.87 -7.41 -35.56
CA LEU A 189 -72.08 -6.99 -36.96
C LEU A 189 -72.72 -8.08 -37.85
N LEU A 190 -72.99 -9.27 -37.30
CA LEU A 190 -73.67 -10.41 -37.95
C LEU A 190 -75.08 -10.59 -37.38
#